data_AF-A0A378T6Z5-F1
#
_entry.id   AF-A0A378T6Z5-F1
#
_cell.length_a   1.000
_cell.length_b   1.000
_cell.length_c   1.000
_cell.angle_alpha   90.00
_cell.angle_beta   90.00
_cell.angle_gamma   90.00
#
_symmetry.space_group_name_H-M   'P 1'
#
loop_
_entity.id
_entity.type
_entity.pdbx_description
1 polymer ?
#
loop_
_entity_poly.entity_id
_entity_poly.type
_entity_poly.pdbx_seq_one_letter_code
_entity_poly.pdbx_strand_id
1 'polypeptide(L)'
;MSNISEQVISLCQKPNTSLQAIHLLIANNGASETAFRAIYDRVMADNDVDGAYYLANFAQKVDDLPFDGTPLIDMVMNSDDKNMKLALIEKLPKEIQSEYLGKI
;
A
#
# COMPACT_ATOMS: atom_id res chain seq x y z
N MET A 1 11.15 18.68 16.83
CA MET A 1 9.94 18.04 16.28
C MET A 1 10.39 16.78 15.59
N SER A 2 9.97 15.61 16.06
CA SER A 2 10.36 14.35 15.42
C SER A 2 9.79 14.32 14.02
N ASN A 3 10.67 14.12 13.03
CA ASN A 3 10.30 14.04 11.63
C ASN A 3 9.33 12.86 11.48
N ILE A 4 8.12 13.08 10.95
CA ILE A 4 7.12 12.01 10.75
C ILE A 4 7.72 10.82 10.01
N SER A 5 8.64 11.08 9.08
CA SER A 5 9.39 10.04 8.38
C SER A 5 10.15 9.11 9.33
N GLU A 6 10.84 9.66 10.34
CA GLU A 6 11.60 8.86 11.31
C GLU A 6 10.67 7.99 12.17
N GLN A 7 9.49 8.52 12.53
CA GLN A 7 8.48 7.77 13.29
C GLN A 7 7.91 6.62 12.47
N VAL A 8 7.56 6.88 11.20
CA VAL A 8 7.10 5.84 10.25
C VAL A 8 8.17 4.76 10.08
N ILE A 9 9.41 5.14 9.80
CA ILE A 9 10.52 4.19 9.60
C ILE A 9 10.74 3.34 10.86
N SER A 10 10.69 3.97 12.05
CA SER A 10 10.84 3.28 13.33
C SER A 10 9.69 2.30 13.62
N LEU A 11 8.46 2.67 13.28
CA LEU A 11 7.30 1.77 13.39
C LEU A 11 7.49 0.52 12.52
N CYS A 12 7.85 0.71 11.25
CA CYS A 12 8.04 -0.36 10.27
C CYS A 12 9.17 -1.34 10.62
N GLN A 13 10.01 -1.07 11.62
CA GLN A 13 10.97 -2.05 12.15
C GLN A 13 10.28 -3.19 12.93
N LYS A 14 9.02 -3.01 13.35
CA LYS A 14 8.25 -4.01 14.11
C LYS A 14 7.20 -4.66 13.20
N PRO A 15 6.97 -5.99 13.32
CA PRO A 15 5.96 -6.68 12.51
C PRO A 15 4.54 -6.20 12.85
N ASN A 16 3.63 -6.31 11.89
CA ASN A 16 2.22 -5.94 11.98
C ASN A 16 1.97 -4.45 12.32
N THR A 17 2.85 -3.57 11.85
CA THR A 17 2.75 -2.11 12.08
C THR A 17 2.52 -1.30 10.81
N SER A 18 2.51 -1.95 9.65
CA SER A 18 2.24 -1.36 8.33
C SER A 18 1.01 -0.45 8.35
N LEU A 19 -0.14 -0.93 8.83
CA LEU A 19 -1.36 -0.13 8.87
C LEU A 19 -1.25 1.11 9.77
N GLN A 20 -0.56 1.00 10.92
CA GLN A 20 -0.32 2.14 11.81
C GLN A 20 0.57 3.19 11.12
N ALA A 21 1.60 2.73 10.41
CA ALA A 21 2.50 3.58 9.65
C ALA A 21 1.79 4.28 8.49
N ILE A 22 0.87 3.58 7.79
CA ILE A 22 0.01 4.15 6.74
C ILE A 22 -0.90 5.24 7.32
N HIS A 23 -1.58 4.97 8.44
CA HIS A 23 -2.44 5.97 9.08
C HIS A 23 -1.65 7.21 9.51
N LEU A 24 -0.45 7.02 10.06
CA LEU A 24 0.41 8.14 10.45
C LEU A 24 0.82 8.98 9.24
N LEU A 25 1.13 8.33 8.10
CA LEU A 25 1.44 9.02 6.86
C LEU A 25 0.25 9.84 6.34
N ILE A 26 -0.93 9.23 6.28
CA ILE A 26 -2.17 9.89 5.79
C ILE A 26 -2.52 11.09 6.68
N ALA A 27 -2.44 10.93 8.01
CA ALA A 27 -2.74 12.00 8.97
C ALA A 27 -1.84 13.23 8.83
N ASN A 28 -0.65 13.06 8.24
CA ASN A 28 0.35 14.12 8.08
C ASN A 28 0.50 14.61 6.63
N ASN A 29 -0.44 14.24 5.73
CA ASN A 29 -0.39 14.57 4.30
C ASN A 29 0.89 14.11 3.58
N GLY A 30 1.47 12.99 4.01
CA GLY A 30 2.65 12.39 3.40
C GLY A 30 3.87 12.35 4.31
N ALA A 31 4.91 11.68 3.81
CA ALA A 31 6.21 11.55 4.44
C ALA A 31 7.30 11.52 3.36
N SER A 32 8.57 11.40 3.75
CA SER A 32 9.66 11.22 2.78
C SER A 32 9.55 9.89 2.01
N GLU A 33 10.18 9.82 0.85
CA GLU A 33 10.27 8.59 0.03
C GLU A 33 10.77 7.38 0.83
N THR A 34 11.77 7.58 1.70
CA THR A 34 12.32 6.52 2.57
C THR A 34 11.26 5.96 3.52
N ALA A 35 10.34 6.80 4.01
CA ALA A 35 9.26 6.36 4.88
C ALA A 35 8.20 5.56 4.11
N PHE A 36 7.87 5.99 2.90
CA PHE A 36 7.01 5.22 1.99
C PHE A 36 7.61 3.84 1.67
N ARG A 37 8.92 3.78 1.41
CA ARG A 37 9.62 2.52 1.18
C ARG A 37 9.59 1.60 2.39
N ALA A 38 9.81 2.14 3.60
CA ALA A 38 9.74 1.37 4.83
C ALA A 38 8.35 0.74 5.06
N ILE A 39 7.28 1.47 4.73
CA ILE A 39 5.91 0.94 4.79
C ILE A 39 5.75 -0.20 3.77
N TYR A 40 6.16 0.01 2.53
CA TYR A 40 6.10 -1.02 1.49
C TYR A 40 6.81 -2.30 1.93
N ASP A 41 8.06 -2.19 2.40
CA ASP A 41 8.85 -3.34 2.83
C ASP A 41 8.17 -4.07 4.01
N ARG A 42 7.57 -3.32 4.94
CA ARG A 42 6.83 -3.90 6.07
C ARG A 42 5.56 -4.64 5.61
N VAL A 43 4.77 -4.04 4.71
CA VAL A 43 3.58 -4.67 4.11
C VAL A 43 3.95 -5.98 3.45
N MET A 44 5.00 -5.98 2.63
CA MET A 44 5.49 -7.17 1.93
C MET A 44 5.98 -8.24 2.90
N ALA A 45 6.72 -7.84 3.94
CA ALA A 45 7.27 -8.76 4.92
C ALA A 45 6.21 -9.35 5.88
N ASP A 46 5.10 -8.64 6.11
CA ASP A 46 3.96 -9.15 6.89
C ASP A 46 2.94 -9.91 6.03
N ASN A 47 3.06 -9.85 4.70
CA ASN A 47 2.00 -10.27 3.76
C ASN A 47 0.64 -9.62 4.11
N ASP A 48 0.69 -8.34 4.48
CA ASP A 48 -0.44 -7.57 4.97
C ASP A 48 -1.33 -7.12 3.80
N VAL A 49 -2.41 -7.87 3.56
CA VAL A 49 -3.37 -7.61 2.49
C VAL A 49 -4.06 -6.25 2.64
N ASP A 50 -4.43 -5.85 3.86
CA ASP A 50 -5.07 -4.56 4.12
C ASP A 50 -4.10 -3.42 3.82
N GLY A 51 -2.87 -3.53 4.30
CA GLY A 51 -1.80 -2.58 4.00
C GLY A 51 -1.51 -2.48 2.50
N ALA A 52 -1.50 -3.61 1.80
CA ALA A 52 -1.31 -3.67 0.35
C ALA A 52 -2.45 -2.96 -0.40
N TYR A 53 -3.70 -3.17 0.01
CA TYR A 53 -4.85 -2.46 -0.55
C TYR A 53 -4.72 -0.94 -0.40
N TYR A 54 -4.35 -0.46 0.79
CA TYR A 54 -4.19 0.97 1.03
C TYR A 54 -3.06 1.57 0.20
N LEU A 55 -1.88 0.92 0.16
CA LEU A 55 -0.74 1.41 -0.62
C LEU A 55 -1.02 1.35 -2.12
N ALA A 56 -1.66 0.28 -2.63
CA ALA A 56 -1.99 0.15 -4.05
C ALA A 56 -2.99 1.22 -4.50
N ASN A 57 -4.01 1.52 -3.68
CA ASN A 57 -4.96 2.60 -3.92
C ASN A 57 -4.27 3.98 -3.86
N PHE A 58 -3.37 4.19 -2.89
CA PHE A 58 -2.58 5.41 -2.82
C PHE A 58 -1.70 5.57 -4.08
N ALA A 59 -1.12 4.47 -4.55
CA ALA A 59 -0.26 4.45 -5.72
C ALA A 59 -0.96 4.93 -7.00
N GLN A 60 -2.27 4.74 -7.12
CA GLN A 60 -3.03 5.23 -8.28
C GLN A 60 -3.22 6.76 -8.28
N LYS A 61 -2.89 7.45 -7.18
CA LYS A 61 -3.09 8.89 -7.01
C LYS A 61 -1.79 9.68 -7.06
N VAL A 62 -0.65 9.02 -7.16
CA VAL A 62 0.68 9.61 -7.06
C VAL A 62 1.53 9.14 -8.23
N ASP A 63 1.98 10.08 -9.06
CA ASP A 63 2.74 9.76 -10.28
C ASP A 63 4.20 9.34 -10.02
N ASP A 64 4.79 9.76 -8.89
CA ASP A 64 6.22 9.56 -8.57
C ASP A 64 6.40 8.77 -7.27
N LEU A 65 6.03 7.50 -7.29
CA LEU A 65 6.19 6.62 -6.12
C LEU A 65 7.60 6.03 -6.05
N PRO A 66 8.17 5.89 -4.84
CA PRO A 66 9.49 5.28 -4.64
C PRO A 66 9.47 3.73 -4.69
N PHE A 67 8.39 3.12 -5.18
CA PHE A 67 8.21 1.67 -5.26
C PHE A 67 7.25 1.27 -6.37
N ASP A 68 7.35 0.00 -6.79
CA ASP A 68 6.41 -0.60 -7.73
C ASP A 68 5.13 -1.05 -7.00
N GLY A 69 3.98 -0.57 -7.48
CA GLY A 69 2.66 -0.90 -6.94
C GLY A 69 2.15 -2.30 -7.33
N THR A 70 2.74 -2.92 -8.36
CA THR A 70 2.26 -4.20 -8.92
C THR A 70 2.21 -5.33 -7.90
N PRO A 71 3.25 -5.57 -7.06
CA PRO A 71 3.21 -6.64 -6.06
C PRO A 71 2.12 -6.47 -5.00
N LEU A 72 1.73 -5.22 -4.72
CA LEU A 72 0.66 -4.92 -3.75
C LEU A 72 -0.71 -5.26 -4.35
N ILE A 73 -0.91 -4.93 -5.64
CA ILE A 73 -2.12 -5.30 -6.36
C ILE A 73 -2.24 -6.83 -6.40
N ASP A 74 -1.17 -7.53 -6.78
CA ASP A 74 -1.17 -9.00 -6.82
C ASP A 74 -1.47 -9.63 -5.45
N MET A 75 -0.92 -9.07 -4.37
CA MET A 75 -1.20 -9.54 -3.01
C MET A 75 -2.69 -9.46 -2.67
N VAL A 76 -3.34 -8.33 -2.99
CA VAL A 76 -4.79 -8.17 -2.78
C VAL A 76 -5.59 -9.11 -3.68
N MET A 77 -5.19 -9.28 -4.94
CA MET A 77 -5.86 -10.16 -5.90
C MET A 77 -5.76 -11.65 -5.52
N ASN A 78 -4.71 -12.03 -4.80
CA ASN A 78 -4.54 -13.38 -4.28
C ASN A 78 -5.21 -13.63 -2.92
N SER A 79 -5.81 -12.60 -2.30
CA SER A 79 -6.56 -12.76 -1.04
C SER A 79 -7.91 -13.46 -1.25
N ASP A 80 -8.61 -13.85 -0.18
CA ASP A 80 -9.96 -14.43 -0.29
C ASP A 80 -11.07 -13.37 -0.27
N ASP A 81 -10.75 -12.08 -0.06
CA ASP A 81 -11.74 -11.01 0.05
C ASP A 81 -12.15 -10.46 -1.33
N LYS A 82 -13.24 -11.02 -1.87
CA LYS A 82 -13.82 -10.60 -3.15
C LYS A 82 -14.24 -9.12 -3.18
N ASN A 83 -14.72 -8.56 -2.08
CA ASN A 83 -15.16 -7.17 -2.04
C ASN A 83 -13.95 -6.24 -2.12
N MET A 84 -12.87 -6.56 -1.40
CA MET A 84 -11.63 -5.81 -1.47
C MET A 84 -11.01 -5.84 -2.87
N LYS A 85 -11.02 -7.00 -3.53
CA LYS A 85 -10.55 -7.12 -4.93
C LYS A 85 -11.33 -6.20 -5.86
N LEU A 86 -12.66 -6.28 -5.85
CA LEU A 86 -13.50 -5.44 -6.69
C LEU A 86 -13.26 -3.95 -6.41
N ALA A 87 -13.22 -3.56 -5.14
CA ALA A 87 -12.98 -2.18 -4.72
C ALA A 87 -11.58 -1.66 -5.10
N LEU A 88 -10.59 -2.54 -5.26
CA LEU A 88 -9.26 -2.16 -5.76
C LEU A 88 -9.30 -2.01 -7.28
N ILE A 89 -9.87 -2.98 -8.00
CA ILE A 89 -9.99 -2.93 -9.47
C ILE A 89 -10.67 -1.64 -9.91
N GLU A 90 -11.79 -1.27 -9.29
CA GLU A 90 -12.52 -0.04 -9.64
C GLU A 90 -11.66 1.24 -9.56
N LYS A 91 -10.57 1.20 -8.79
CA LYS A 91 -9.64 2.32 -8.59
C LYS A 91 -8.41 2.28 -9.51
N LEU A 92 -8.15 1.16 -10.18
CA LEU A 92 -7.06 1.03 -11.14
C LEU A 92 -7.41 1.75 -12.47
N PRO A 93 -6.41 2.14 -13.27
CA PRO A 93 -6.60 2.59 -14.65
C PRO A 93 -7.37 1.57 -15.47
N LYS A 94 -8.31 2.02 -16.31
CA LYS A 94 -9.24 1.16 -17.07
C LYS A 94 -8.51 0.13 -17.93
N GLU A 95 -7.35 0.50 -18.45
CA GLU A 95 -6.49 -0.35 -19.27
C GLU A 95 -6.10 -1.61 -18.49
N ILE A 96 -5.75 -1.45 -17.23
CA ILE A 96 -5.23 -2.51 -16.35
C ILE A 96 -6.37 -3.28 -15.66
N GLN A 97 -7.54 -2.65 -15.45
CA GLN A 97 -8.70 -3.33 -14.83
C GLN A 97 -9.07 -4.64 -15.53
N SER A 98 -8.98 -4.67 -16.86
CA SER A 98 -9.32 -5.83 -17.68
C SER A 98 -8.45 -7.07 -17.36
N GLU A 99 -7.20 -6.87 -16.96
CA GLU A 99 -6.26 -7.94 -16.61
C GLU A 99 -6.61 -8.63 -15.29
N TYR A 100 -7.24 -7.90 -14.37
CA TYR A 100 -7.56 -8.38 -13.03
C TYR A 100 -9.02 -8.84 -12.88
N LEU A 101 -9.94 -8.35 -13.71
CA LEU A 101 -11.34 -8.79 -13.70
C LEU A 101 -11.50 -10.29 -13.97
N GLY A 102 -10.59 -10.89 -14.76
CA GLY A 102 -10.58 -12.34 -15.00
C GLY A 102 -10.04 -13.18 -13.84
N LYS A 103 -9.52 -12.55 -12.77
CA LYS A 103 -8.92 -13.21 -11.59
C LYS A 103 -9.83 -13.19 -10.36
N ILE A 104 -11.06 -12.67 -10.47
CA ILE A 104 -12.09 -12.63 -9.41
C ILE A 104 -13.10 -13.77 -9.59
#